data_AF-A0A4S3M4Q2-F1
#
_entry.id   AF-A0A4S3M4Q2-F1
#
_cell.length_a   1.000
_cell.length_b   1.000
_cell.length_c   1.000
_cell.angle_alpha   90.00
_cell.angle_beta   90.00
_cell.angle_gamma   90.00
#
_symmetry.space_group_name_H-M   'P 1'
#
loop_
_entity.id
_entity.type
_entity.pdbx_description
1 polymer ?
#
loop_
_entity_poly.entity_id
_entity_poly.type
_entity_poly.pdbx_seq_one_letter_code
_entity_poly.pdbx_strand_id
1 'polypeptide(L)'
;MKNTKQYPKGTFVALGMLCFIPVGIALAIGTKNPGLIGIGPALGLPMGLAWEEQQRKKGKLLSETETKGNKRTLFWILFLLGIMLFGILAFLLIY
;
A
#
# COMPACT_ATOMS: atom_id res chain seq x y z
N MET A 1 24.53 15.53 18.12
CA MET A 1 23.19 14.90 18.14
C MET A 1 23.05 14.00 16.92
N LYS A 2 22.94 12.68 17.12
CA LYS A 2 22.79 11.72 16.01
C LYS A 2 21.37 11.89 15.46
N ASN A 3 21.25 12.55 14.30
CA ASN A 3 20.00 12.80 13.62
C ASN A 3 19.49 11.45 13.06
N THR A 4 18.93 10.60 13.93
CA THR A 4 18.39 9.31 13.53
C THR A 4 17.15 9.58 12.70
N LYS A 5 17.29 9.52 11.36
CA LYS A 5 16.16 9.61 10.44
C LYS A 5 15.07 8.64 10.89
N GLN A 6 13.98 9.18 11.43
CA GLN A 6 12.78 8.44 11.76
C GLN A 6 11.86 8.47 10.53
N TYR A 7 11.28 7.33 10.21
CA TYR A 7 10.37 7.20 9.08
C TYR A 7 8.91 7.31 9.56
N PRO A 8 8.05 8.04 8.82
CA PRO A 8 6.61 8.05 9.09
C PRO A 8 6.02 6.65 8.95
N LYS A 9 5.05 6.31 9.81
CA LYS A 9 4.23 5.10 9.70
C LYS A 9 3.57 5.05 8.32
N GLY A 10 3.51 3.87 7.70
CA GLY A 10 2.97 3.66 6.36
C GLY A 10 3.93 3.97 5.20
N THR A 11 5.12 4.51 5.45
CA THR A 11 6.10 4.82 4.38
C THR A 11 6.55 3.55 3.67
N PHE A 12 6.83 2.49 4.43
CA PHE A 12 7.28 1.22 3.87
C PHE A 12 6.15 0.43 3.24
N VAL A 13 4.93 0.53 3.79
CA VAL A 13 3.70 0.04 3.16
C VAL A 13 3.46 0.71 1.80
N ALA A 14 3.58 2.04 1.74
CA ALA A 14 3.46 2.78 0.49
C ALA A 14 4.56 2.36 -0.51
N LEU A 15 5.80 2.21 -0.06
CA LEU A 15 6.91 1.74 -0.90
C LEU A 15 6.64 0.34 -1.47
N GLY A 16 6.18 -0.57 -0.62
CA GLY A 16 5.79 -1.92 -1.02
C GLY A 16 4.69 -1.90 -2.08
N MET A 17 3.63 -1.13 -1.89
CA MET A 17 2.61 -0.98 -2.93
C MET A 17 3.17 -0.36 -4.22
N LEU A 18 4.00 0.68 -4.12
CA LEU A 18 4.53 1.38 -5.28
C LEU A 18 5.47 0.51 -6.13
N CYS A 19 6.21 -0.41 -5.51
CA CYS A 19 7.05 -1.37 -6.21
C CYS A 19 6.25 -2.47 -6.91
N PHE A 20 5.15 -2.93 -6.30
CA PHE A 20 4.43 -4.11 -6.78
C PHE A 20 3.17 -3.80 -7.62
N ILE A 21 2.58 -2.59 -7.52
CA ILE A 21 1.48 -2.16 -8.41
C ILE A 21 1.87 -2.24 -9.89
N PRO A 22 3.04 -1.72 -10.34
CA PRO A 22 3.46 -1.84 -11.73
C PRO A 22 3.60 -3.29 -12.19
N VAL A 23 3.99 -4.20 -11.29
CA VAL A 23 4.10 -5.64 -11.57
C VAL A 23 2.72 -6.25 -11.82
N GLY A 24 1.73 -5.91 -10.99
CA GLY A 24 0.34 -6.35 -11.18
C GLY A 24 -0.24 -5.84 -12.51
N ILE A 25 0.04 -4.58 -12.86
CA ILE A 25 -0.39 -3.99 -14.14
C ILE A 25 0.29 -4.68 -15.33
N ALA A 26 1.61 -4.89 -15.26
CA ALA A 26 2.37 -5.55 -16.32
C ALA A 26 1.89 -6.99 -16.54
N LEU A 27 1.63 -7.74 -15.45
CA LEU A 27 1.06 -9.08 -15.52
C LEU A 27 -0.33 -9.09 -16.14
N ALA A 28 -1.18 -8.14 -15.75
CA ALA A 28 -2.53 -8.03 -16.29
C ALA A 28 -2.55 -7.75 -17.80
N ILE A 29 -1.68 -6.85 -18.27
CA ILE A 29 -1.54 -6.55 -19.69
C ILE A 29 -0.93 -7.74 -20.45
N GLY A 30 0.16 -8.32 -19.93
CA GLY A 30 0.90 -9.39 -20.60
C GLY A 30 0.12 -10.69 -20.74
N THR A 31 -0.74 -11.00 -19.77
CA THR A 31 -1.59 -12.20 -19.79
C THR A 31 -2.98 -11.96 -20.36
N LYS A 32 -3.31 -10.69 -20.68
CA LYS A 32 -4.68 -10.23 -20.97
C LYS A 32 -5.68 -10.63 -19.86
N ASN A 33 -5.21 -10.84 -18.63
CA ASN A 33 -6.02 -11.16 -17.48
C ASN A 33 -6.06 -9.96 -16.51
N PRO A 34 -7.10 -9.12 -16.59
CA PRO A 34 -7.27 -7.92 -15.78
C PRO A 34 -7.43 -8.23 -14.28
N GLY A 35 -7.83 -9.45 -13.92
CA GLY A 35 -7.89 -9.91 -12.53
C GLY A 35 -6.51 -9.94 -11.84
N LEU A 36 -5.42 -9.96 -12.61
CA LEU A 36 -4.06 -10.00 -12.06
C LEU A 36 -3.56 -8.63 -11.56
N ILE A 37 -4.29 -7.53 -11.81
CA ILE A 37 -3.94 -6.21 -11.26
C ILE A 37 -3.88 -6.26 -9.73
N GLY A 38 -4.74 -7.06 -9.10
CA GLY A 38 -4.78 -7.25 -7.65
C GLY A 38 -3.53 -7.91 -7.05
N ILE A 39 -2.72 -8.62 -7.86
CA ILE A 39 -1.49 -9.28 -7.39
C ILE A 39 -0.48 -8.24 -6.90
N GLY A 40 -0.42 -7.08 -7.53
CA GLY A 40 0.50 -6.01 -7.14
C GLY A 40 0.29 -5.56 -5.70
N PRO A 41 -0.90 -5.04 -5.34
CA PRO A 41 -1.23 -4.71 -3.95
C PRO A 41 -1.14 -5.92 -3.01
N ALA A 42 -1.57 -7.11 -3.45
CA ALA A 42 -1.55 -8.32 -2.63
C ALA A 42 -0.14 -8.74 -2.19
N LEU A 43 0.88 -8.49 -3.01
CA LEU A 43 2.30 -8.71 -2.68
C LEU A 43 2.95 -7.49 -2.01
N GLY A 44 2.59 -6.28 -2.46
CA GLY A 44 3.18 -5.04 -1.97
C GLY A 44 2.83 -4.70 -0.52
N LEU A 45 1.58 -4.95 -0.11
CA LEU A 45 1.12 -4.74 1.27
C LEU A 45 1.90 -5.56 2.32
N PRO A 46 1.98 -6.91 2.22
CA PRO A 46 2.68 -7.72 3.21
C PRO A 46 4.19 -7.44 3.22
N MET A 47 4.80 -7.19 2.05
CA MET A 47 6.22 -6.82 1.97
C MET A 47 6.49 -5.48 2.65
N GLY A 48 5.65 -4.48 2.39
CA GLY A 48 5.76 -3.17 3.03
C GLY A 48 5.54 -3.22 4.54
N LEU A 49 4.56 -4.02 5.01
CA LEU A 49 4.32 -4.27 6.43
C LEU A 49 5.51 -4.98 7.09
N ALA A 50 6.09 -5.99 6.44
CA ALA A 50 7.26 -6.69 6.97
C ALA A 50 8.48 -5.76 7.12
N TRP A 51 8.70 -4.87 6.15
CA TRP A 51 9.74 -3.85 6.27
C TRP A 51 9.45 -2.82 7.35
N GLU A 52 8.20 -2.38 7.46
CA GLU A 52 7.79 -1.48 8.52
C GLU A 52 8.03 -2.10 9.90
N GLU A 53 7.62 -3.34 10.10
CA GLU A 53 7.83 -4.12 11.33
C GLU A 53 9.32 -4.24 11.70
N GLN A 54 10.20 -4.43 10.71
CA GLN A 54 11.65 -4.44 10.93
C GLN A 54 12.18 -3.08 11.39
N GLN A 55 11.67 -1.97 10.85
CA GLN A 55 12.08 -0.63 11.26
C GLN A 55 11.48 -0.24 12.61
N ARG A 56 10.30 -0.78 12.95
CA ARG A 56 9.69 -0.70 14.28
C ARG A 56 10.60 -1.30 15.34
N LYS A 57 11.06 -2.54 15.12
CA LYS A 57 12.01 -3.22 16.01
C LYS A 57 13.34 -2.48 16.17
N LYS A 58 13.75 -1.71 15.16
CA LYS A 58 14.96 -0.87 15.18
C LYS A 58 14.77 0.50 15.84
N GLY A 59 13.57 0.82 16.34
CA GLY A 59 13.24 2.12 16.93
C GLY A 59 13.30 3.29 15.93
N LYS A 60 13.23 3.00 14.62
CA LYS A 60 13.33 3.99 13.54
C LYS A 60 11.97 4.44 13.00
N LEU A 61 10.88 3.93 13.55
CA LEU A 61 9.53 4.42 13.25
C LEU A 61 9.11 5.47 14.27
N LEU A 62 8.46 6.52 13.79
CA LEU A 62 7.74 7.45 14.65
C LEU A 62 6.66 6.66 15.42
N SER A 63 6.71 6.75 16.75
CA SER A 63 5.74 6.13 17.65
C SER A 63 4.34 6.72 17.42
N GLU A 64 3.35 5.84 17.40
CA GLU A 64 1.94 6.14 17.10
C GLU A 64 1.25 7.02 18.15
N THR A 65 1.92 7.34 19.26
CA THR A 65 1.37 8.19 20.33
C THR A 65 1.11 9.64 19.92
N GLU A 66 1.56 10.09 18.75
CA GLU A 66 1.13 11.37 18.14
C GLU A 66 0.22 11.21 16.91
N THR A 67 -0.21 9.98 16.57
CA THR A 67 -1.21 9.79 15.53
C THR A 67 -2.59 9.83 16.17
N LYS A 68 -3.02 11.03 16.59
CA LYS A 68 -4.45 11.34 16.79
C LYS A 68 -5.15 10.86 15.53
N GLY A 69 -5.96 9.80 15.66
CA GLY A 69 -6.63 9.09 14.58
C GLY A 69 -7.26 10.08 13.61
N ASN A 70 -6.53 10.39 12.54
CA ASN A 70 -6.97 11.37 11.58
C ASN A 70 -7.99 10.63 10.73
N LYS A 71 -9.27 10.77 11.07
CA LYS A 71 -10.40 10.17 10.34
C LYS A 71 -10.26 10.40 8.83
N ARG A 72 -9.59 11.50 8.43
CA ARG A 72 -9.18 11.80 7.05
C ARG A 72 -8.27 10.75 6.41
N THR A 73 -7.24 10.23 7.09
CA THR A 73 -6.36 9.20 6.52
C THR A 73 -7.10 7.88 6.33
N LEU A 74 -7.95 7.51 7.29
CA LEU A 74 -8.78 6.33 7.18
C LEU A 74 -9.81 6.47 6.06
N PHE A 75 -10.40 7.67 5.91
CA PHE A 75 -11.31 7.99 4.81
C PHE A 75 -10.58 7.92 3.46
N TRP A 76 -9.35 8.43 3.36
CA TRP A 76 -8.54 8.33 2.13
C TRP A 76 -8.18 6.88 1.79
N ILE A 77 -7.79 6.07 2.76
CA ILE A 77 -7.52 4.63 2.53
C ILE A 77 -8.80 3.93 2.06
N LEU A 78 -9.92 4.17 2.73
CA LEU A 78 -11.21 3.57 2.37
C LEU A 78 -11.71 4.05 1.00
N PHE A 79 -11.49 5.32 0.68
CA PHE A 79 -11.83 5.92 -0.61
C PHE A 79 -10.96 5.37 -1.73
N LEU A 80 -9.65 5.22 -1.50
CA LEU A 80 -8.73 4.62 -2.47
C LEU A 80 -9.08 3.15 -2.71
N LEU A 81 -9.39 2.41 -1.65
CA LEU A 81 -9.86 1.02 -1.72
C LEU A 81 -11.20 0.94 -2.45
N GLY A 82 -12.11 1.90 -2.21
CA GLY A 82 -13.39 2.02 -2.91
C GLY A 82 -13.24 2.30 -4.39
N ILE A 83 -12.35 3.21 -4.80
CA ILE A 83 -12.03 3.46 -6.21
C ILE A 83 -11.41 2.22 -6.85
N MET A 84 -10.50 1.54 -6.15
CA MET A 84 -9.89 0.32 -6.65
C MET A 84 -10.93 -0.78 -6.87
N LEU A 85 -11.85 -0.99 -5.92
CA LEU A 85 -12.97 -1.91 -6.05
C LEU A 85 -13.92 -1.50 -7.17
N PHE A 86 -14.24 -0.21 -7.29
CA PHE A 86 -15.10 0.31 -8.34
C PHE A 86 -14.47 0.14 -9.73
N GLY A 87 -13.17 0.35 -9.86
CA GLY A 87 -12.44 0.08 -11.09
C GLY A 87 -12.49 -1.38 -11.50
N ILE A 88 -12.33 -2.31 -10.54
CA ILE A 88 -12.48 -3.75 -10.78
C ILE A 88 -13.94 -4.09 -11.17
N LEU A 89 -14.92 -3.51 -10.48
CA LEU A 89 -16.35 -3.78 -10.74
C LEU A 89 -16.81 -3.25 -12.10
N ALA A 90 -16.42 -2.02 -12.44
CA ALA A 90 -16.71 -1.41 -13.74
C ALA A 90 -16.01 -2.17 -14.87
N PHE A 91 -14.79 -2.65 -14.63
CA PHE A 91 -14.08 -3.50 -15.56
C PHE A 91 -14.85 -4.82 -15.80
N LEU A 92 -15.32 -5.47 -14.73
CA LEU A 92 -16.12 -6.72 -14.79
C LEU A 92 -17.51 -6.54 -15.44
N LEU A 93 -18.00 -5.31 -15.53
CA LEU A 93 -19.28 -4.96 -16.16
C LEU A 93 -19.13 -4.69 -17.67
N ILE A 94 -17.94 -4.28 -18.10
CA ILE A 94 -17.62 -3.95 -19.50
C ILE A 94 -17.08 -5.18 -20.26
N TYR A 95 -16.45 -6.12 -19.55
CA TYR A 95 -15.84 -7.33 -20.08
C TYR A 95 -16.65 -8.57 -19.72
#